data_AF-A0AAD7DEQ0-F1
#
_entry.id   AF-A0AAD7DEQ0-F1
#
_cell.length_a   1.000
_cell.length_b   1.000
_cell.length_c   1.000
_cell.angle_alpha   90.00
_cell.angle_beta   90.00
_cell.angle_gamma   90.00
#
_symmetry.space_group_name_H-M   'P 1'
#
loop_
_entity.id
_entity.type
_entity.pdbx_description
1 polymer ?
#
loop_
_entity_poly.entity_id
_entity_poly.type
_entity_poly.pdbx_seq_one_letter_code
_entity_poly.pdbx_strand_id
1 'polypeptide(L)'
;MSSPFTSKLDTNYCPRDDEIAEIQDLLAEPTLRLQPHLHGEIADLQKAIDKFSAERARLSDYVDAHRALISPVRRLPFDIIQEIFTACLPTHRNCVMSAREALIVLGRICSGWRAISLATPCLW
;
A
#
# COMPACT_ATOMS: atom_id res chain seq x y z
N MET A 1 13.73 19.87 -26.78
CA MET A 1 14.97 20.45 -27.33
C MET A 1 15.12 19.92 -28.74
N SER A 2 15.26 20.80 -29.74
CA SER A 2 15.51 20.36 -31.12
C SER A 2 17.01 20.19 -31.28
N SER A 3 17.47 18.99 -31.64
CA SER A 3 18.89 18.73 -31.90
C SER A 3 19.14 18.62 -33.40
N PRO A 4 20.21 19.23 -33.94
CA PRO A 4 20.59 19.02 -35.34
C PRO A 4 20.95 17.55 -35.63
N PHE A 5 21.23 16.76 -34.59
CA PHE A 5 21.53 15.34 -34.67
C PHE A 5 20.30 14.42 -34.52
N THR A 6 19.08 14.96 -34.48
CA THR A 6 17.85 14.17 -34.21
C THR A 6 17.69 12.95 -35.13
N SER A 7 18.02 13.07 -36.42
CA SER A 7 17.94 11.96 -37.39
C SER A 7 19.02 10.89 -37.21
N LYS A 8 20.04 11.17 -36.40
CA LYS A 8 21.19 10.29 -36.13
C LYS A 8 21.10 9.64 -34.74
N LEU A 9 20.23 10.13 -33.85
CA LEU A 9 19.96 9.52 -32.54
C LEU A 9 19.41 8.09 -32.72
N ASP A 10 19.78 7.20 -31.80
CA ASP A 10 19.39 5.78 -31.81
C ASP A 10 19.85 4.98 -33.05
N THR A 11 20.91 5.43 -33.73
CA THR A 11 21.54 4.73 -34.86
C THR A 11 22.99 4.35 -34.57
N ASN A 12 23.58 3.49 -35.41
CA ASN A 12 25.02 3.16 -35.36
C ASN A 12 25.92 4.23 -36.03
N TYR A 13 25.42 5.46 -36.18
CA TYR A 13 26.19 6.55 -36.81
C TYR A 13 27.42 6.91 -35.97
N CYS A 14 28.59 6.97 -36.62
CA CYS A 14 29.84 7.42 -35.99
C CYS A 14 30.03 8.91 -36.30
N PRO A 15 30.01 9.81 -35.29
CA PRO A 15 30.23 11.23 -35.51
C PRO A 15 31.67 11.53 -35.90
N ARG A 16 31.86 12.57 -36.71
CA ARG A 16 33.18 13.14 -37.02
C ARG A 16 33.69 13.99 -35.86
N ASP A 17 34.98 14.28 -35.81
CA ASP A 17 35.60 15.02 -34.71
C ASP A 17 34.99 16.43 -34.48
N ASP A 18 34.57 17.11 -35.55
CA ASP A 18 33.84 18.38 -35.50
C ASP A 18 32.42 18.21 -34.94
N GLU A 19 31.72 17.15 -35.34
CA GLU A 19 30.40 16.81 -34.79
C GLU A 19 30.49 16.41 -33.32
N ILE A 20 31.58 15.76 -32.88
CA ILE A 20 31.81 15.44 -31.47
C ILE A 20 31.90 16.73 -30.64
N ALA A 21 32.66 17.73 -31.11
CA ALA A 21 32.76 19.01 -30.42
C ALA A 21 31.40 19.73 -30.36
N GLU A 22 30.65 19.76 -31.46
CA GLU A 22 29.31 20.36 -31.49
C GLU A 22 28.33 19.64 -30.54
N ILE A 23 28.37 18.31 -30.48
CA ILE A 23 27.56 17.52 -29.55
C ILE A 23 27.95 17.82 -28.09
N GLN A 24 29.25 17.92 -27.78
CA GLN A 24 29.72 18.24 -26.43
C GLN A 24 29.22 19.62 -25.98
N ASP A 25 29.27 20.63 -26.85
CA ASP A 25 28.75 21.96 -26.57
C ASP A 25 27.22 21.95 -26.36
N LEU A 26 26.48 21.21 -27.20
CA LEU A 26 25.03 21.03 -27.04
C LEU A 26 24.64 20.34 -25.73
N LEU A 27 25.50 19.46 -25.21
CA LEU A 27 25.26 18.72 -23.97
C LEU A 27 25.67 19.50 -22.70
N ALA A 28 26.43 20.58 -22.83
CA ALA A 28 26.98 21.31 -21.68
C ALA A 28 25.88 21.90 -20.78
N GLU A 29 24.93 22.66 -21.33
CA GLU A 29 23.81 23.26 -20.55
C GLU A 29 22.86 22.19 -19.97
N PRO A 30 22.39 21.19 -20.75
CA PRO A 30 21.48 20.18 -20.23
C PRO A 30 22.12 19.36 -19.12
N THR A 31 23.38 18.97 -19.26
CA THR A 31 24.11 18.20 -18.24
C THR A 31 24.30 19.00 -16.96
N LEU A 32 24.64 20.30 -17.09
CA LEU A 32 24.78 21.20 -15.95
C LEU A 32 23.45 21.42 -15.21
N ARG A 33 22.30 21.39 -15.90
CA ARG A 33 20.99 21.49 -15.25
C ARG A 33 20.52 20.16 -14.66
N LEU A 34 20.81 19.05 -15.34
CA LEU A 34 20.46 17.72 -14.87
C LEU A 34 21.17 17.38 -13.56
N GLN A 35 22.51 17.47 -13.51
CA GLN A 35 23.29 16.81 -12.44
C GLN A 35 23.24 17.50 -11.06
N PRO A 36 23.55 18.79 -10.89
CA PRO A 36 23.55 19.42 -9.56
C PRO A 36 22.15 19.94 -9.18
N HIS A 37 21.37 20.43 -10.14
CA HIS A 37 20.12 21.14 -9.84
C HIS A 37 18.95 20.16 -9.73
N LEU A 38 18.56 19.50 -10.83
CA LEU A 38 17.35 18.67 -10.84
C LEU A 38 17.49 17.40 -9.98
N HIS A 39 18.62 16.70 -10.01
CA HIS A 39 18.82 15.55 -9.13
C HIS A 39 18.83 15.94 -7.64
N GLY A 40 19.40 17.10 -7.30
CA GLY A 40 19.41 17.61 -5.93
C GLY A 40 18.00 17.94 -5.44
N GLU A 41 17.23 18.70 -6.22
CA GLU A 41 15.84 19.04 -5.90
C GLU A 41 14.96 17.80 -5.77
N ILE A 42 15.09 16.83 -6.68
CA ILE A 42 14.37 15.56 -6.60
C ILE A 42 14.73 14.82 -5.31
N ALA A 43 16.02 14.73 -4.98
CA ALA A 43 16.47 14.05 -3.77
C ALA A 43 15.92 14.73 -2.49
N ASP A 44 15.89 16.06 -2.44
CA ASP A 44 15.40 16.80 -1.28
C ASP A 44 13.88 16.70 -1.14
N LEU A 45 13.14 16.77 -2.25
CA LEU A 45 11.70 16.51 -2.26
C LEU A 45 11.38 15.08 -1.84
N GLN A 46 12.17 14.09 -2.29
CA GLN A 46 11.98 12.70 -1.90
C GLN A 46 12.17 12.52 -0.39
N LYS A 47 13.21 13.13 0.21
CA LYS A 47 13.40 13.12 1.68
C LYS A 47 12.20 13.72 2.41
N ALA A 48 11.62 14.81 1.89
CA ALA A 48 10.44 15.43 2.49
C ALA A 48 9.23 14.49 2.41
N ILE A 49 9.00 13.84 1.26
CA ILE A 49 7.95 12.84 1.06
C ILE A 49 8.12 11.68 2.03
N ASP A 50 9.34 11.15 2.17
CA ASP A 50 9.63 10.02 3.05
C ASP A 50 9.36 10.38 4.52
N LYS A 51 9.79 11.57 4.96
CA LYS A 51 9.52 12.10 6.30
C LYS A 51 8.03 12.19 6.60
N PHE A 52 7.24 12.79 5.70
CA PHE A 52 5.80 12.93 5.92
C PHE A 52 5.05 11.59 5.79
N SER A 53 5.53 10.68 4.95
CA SER A 53 4.97 9.34 4.82
C SER A 53 5.16 8.53 6.09
N ALA A 54 6.34 8.61 6.72
CA ALA A 54 6.62 7.98 8.00
C ALA A 54 5.73 8.53 9.11
N GLU A 55 5.57 9.86 9.19
CA GLU A 55 4.70 10.48 10.19
C GLU A 55 3.22 10.12 9.97
N ARG A 56 2.77 10.11 8.72
CA ARG A 56 1.42 9.66 8.36
C ARG A 56 1.18 8.22 8.80
N ALA A 57 2.13 7.32 8.54
CA ALA A 57 2.00 5.91 8.94
C ALA A 57 1.87 5.78 10.47
N ARG A 58 2.76 6.45 11.22
CA ARG A 58 2.73 6.46 12.69
C ARG A 58 1.40 6.97 13.25
N LEU A 59 0.89 8.08 12.70
CA LEU A 59 -0.39 8.64 13.14
C LEU A 59 -1.58 7.77 12.73
N SER A 60 -1.55 7.15 11.55
CA SER A 60 -2.57 6.20 11.11
C SER A 60 -2.64 5.02 12.07
N ASP A 61 -1.51 4.40 12.39
CA ASP A 61 -1.44 3.27 13.33
C ASP A 61 -1.98 3.65 14.71
N TYR A 62 -1.62 4.85 15.20
CA TYR A 62 -2.13 5.37 16.47
C TYR A 62 -3.66 5.56 16.44
N VAL A 63 -4.18 6.21 15.39
CA VAL A 63 -5.62 6.44 15.23
C VAL A 63 -6.38 5.13 15.11
N ASP A 64 -5.90 4.19 14.31
CA ASP A 64 -6.56 2.92 14.06
C ASP A 64 -6.56 2.02 15.30
N ALA A 65 -5.47 2.02 16.08
CA ALA A 65 -5.44 1.33 17.37
C ALA A 65 -6.51 1.89 18.34
N HIS A 66 -6.66 3.20 18.44
CA HIS A 66 -7.66 3.82 19.32
C HIS A 66 -9.08 3.62 18.81
N ARG A 67 -9.31 3.73 17.50
CA ARG A 67 -10.60 3.39 16.87
C ARG A 67 -10.99 1.95 17.15
N ALA A 68 -10.03 1.02 17.07
CA ALA A 68 -10.26 -0.38 17.38
C ALA A 68 -10.67 -0.58 18.86
N LEU A 69 -10.10 0.18 19.81
CA LEU A 69 -10.47 0.12 21.23
C LEU A 69 -11.90 0.59 21.48
N ILE A 70 -12.33 1.67 20.82
CA ILE A 70 -13.69 2.23 20.96
C ILE A 70 -14.71 1.59 20.01
N SER A 71 -14.32 0.56 19.27
CA SER A 71 -15.19 -0.09 18.31
C SER A 71 -16.45 -0.64 19.01
N PRO A 72 -17.67 -0.32 18.52
CA PRO A 72 -18.93 -0.78 19.12
C PRO A 72 -18.97 -2.30 19.31
N VAL A 73 -18.32 -3.04 18.41
CA VAL A 73 -18.26 -4.50 18.42
C VAL A 73 -17.64 -5.07 19.71
N ARG A 74 -16.76 -4.32 20.38
CA ARG A 74 -16.14 -4.72 21.65
C ARG A 74 -17.08 -4.55 22.85
N ARG A 75 -18.15 -3.78 22.69
CA ARG A 75 -19.16 -3.51 23.73
C ARG A 75 -20.44 -4.30 23.52
N LEU A 76 -20.55 -5.05 22.42
CA LEU A 76 -21.70 -5.89 22.18
C LEU A 76 -21.79 -6.96 23.27
N PRO A 77 -22.97 -7.14 23.89
CA PRO A 77 -23.23 -8.27 24.76
C PRO A 77 -22.97 -9.60 24.07
N PHE A 78 -22.66 -10.63 24.87
CA PHE A 78 -22.33 -11.97 24.41
C PHE A 78 -23.45 -12.57 23.54
N ASP A 79 -24.69 -12.45 23.99
CA ASP A 79 -25.91 -12.93 23.32
C ASP A 79 -26.12 -12.27 21.96
N ILE A 80 -25.82 -10.97 21.83
CA ILE A 80 -25.91 -10.28 20.54
C ILE A 80 -24.86 -10.79 19.55
N ILE A 81 -23.62 -11.02 19.99
CA ILE A 81 -22.58 -11.58 19.13
C ILE A 81 -22.94 -13.03 18.74
N GLN A 82 -23.48 -13.81 19.67
CA GLN A 82 -23.96 -15.15 19.42
C GLN A 82 -25.07 -15.16 18.36
N GLU A 83 -26.07 -14.29 18.48
CA GLU A 83 -27.16 -14.17 17.51
C GLU A 83 -26.64 -13.79 16.12
N ILE A 84 -25.67 -12.87 16.02
CA ILE A 84 -25.01 -12.53 14.76
C ILE A 84 -24.33 -13.77 14.14
N PHE A 85 -23.66 -14.59 14.95
CA PHE A 85 -22.99 -15.80 14.47
C PHE A 85 -24.00 -16.84 13.97
N THR A 86 -25.09 -17.04 14.71
CA THR A 86 -26.19 -17.92 14.31
C THR A 86 -26.87 -17.45 13.03
N ALA A 87 -27.08 -16.14 12.86
CA ALA A 87 -27.65 -15.56 11.63
C ALA A 87 -26.72 -15.73 10.40
N CYS A 88 -25.43 -15.95 10.62
CA CYS A 88 -24.44 -16.20 9.57
C CYS A 88 -24.35 -17.68 9.16
N LEU A 89 -25.13 -18.58 9.78
CA LEU A 89 -25.18 -19.99 9.41
C LEU A 89 -25.89 -20.19 8.06
N PRO A 90 -25.47 -21.17 7.24
CA PRO A 90 -26.20 -21.52 6.03
C PRO A 90 -27.59 -22.07 6.40
N THR A 91 -28.63 -21.57 5.73
CA THR A 91 -30.02 -22.01 5.96
C THR A 91 -30.39 -23.29 5.23
N HIS A 92 -29.61 -23.67 4.21
CA HIS A 92 -29.93 -24.75 3.27
C HIS A 92 -28.98 -25.96 3.38
N ARG A 93 -27.96 -25.88 4.24
CA ARG A 93 -26.97 -26.95 4.45
C ARG A 93 -26.34 -26.83 5.83
N ASN A 94 -25.75 -27.91 6.31
CA ASN A 94 -24.93 -27.88 7.52
C ASN A 94 -23.64 -27.08 7.28
N CYS A 95 -23.13 -26.45 8.34
CA CYS A 95 -21.81 -25.82 8.31
C CYS A 95 -20.72 -26.85 8.04
N VAL A 96 -19.74 -26.45 7.23
CA VAL A 96 -18.55 -27.26 6.95
C VAL A 96 -17.37 -26.65 7.68
N MET A 97 -16.43 -27.47 8.13
CA MET A 97 -15.18 -27.02 8.76
C MET A 97 -14.20 -26.49 7.72
N SER A 98 -14.50 -25.31 7.15
CA SER A 98 -13.69 -24.67 6.12
C SER A 98 -13.28 -23.25 6.53
N ALA A 99 -12.06 -22.85 6.16
CA ALA A 99 -11.55 -21.50 6.41
C ALA A 99 -12.34 -20.38 5.73
N ARG A 100 -13.23 -20.72 4.79
CA ARG A 100 -14.10 -19.78 4.06
C ARG A 100 -15.51 -19.68 4.65
N GLU A 101 -15.84 -20.53 5.61
CA GLU A 101 -17.18 -20.55 6.23
C GLU A 101 -17.29 -19.47 7.29
N ALA A 102 -18.46 -18.83 7.36
CA ALA A 102 -18.66 -17.61 8.13
C ALA A 102 -18.21 -17.78 9.60
N LEU A 103 -18.56 -18.89 10.25
CA LEU A 103 -18.15 -19.16 11.64
C LEU A 103 -16.63 -19.18 11.86
N ILE A 104 -15.90 -19.85 10.96
CA ILE A 104 -14.45 -19.96 11.05
C ILE A 104 -13.80 -18.61 10.76
N VAL A 105 -14.38 -17.81 9.86
CA VAL A 105 -13.93 -16.44 9.58
C VAL A 105 -14.19 -15.53 10.79
N LEU A 106 -15.38 -15.58 11.39
CA LEU A 106 -15.78 -14.75 12.54
C LEU A 106 -14.91 -15.08 13.76
N GLY A 107 -14.66 -16.37 14.03
CA GLY A 107 -13.76 -16.82 15.10
C GLY A 107 -12.28 -16.43 14.90
N ARG A 108 -11.89 -15.92 13.73
CA ARG A 108 -10.53 -15.42 13.46
C ARG A 108 -10.37 -13.92 13.68
N ILE A 109 -11.46 -13.17 13.90
CA ILE A 109 -11.43 -11.72 14.05
C ILE A 109 -10.68 -11.29 15.32
N CYS A 110 -10.98 -11.89 16.47
CA CYS A 110 -10.25 -11.63 17.72
C CYS A 110 -10.40 -12.79 18.71
N SER A 111 -9.62 -12.78 19.80
CA SER A 111 -9.69 -13.80 20.87
C SER A 111 -11.06 -13.85 21.55
N GLY A 112 -11.72 -12.70 21.76
CA GLY A 112 -13.07 -12.66 22.34
C GLY A 112 -14.10 -13.35 21.47
N TRP A 113 -14.09 -13.07 20.16
CA TRP A 113 -15.01 -13.70 19.20
C TRP A 113 -14.74 -15.19 19.05
N ARG A 114 -13.48 -15.61 19.11
CA ARG A 114 -13.11 -17.04 19.18
C ARG A 114 -13.69 -17.72 20.41
N ALA A 115 -13.57 -17.09 21.59
CA ALA A 115 -14.12 -17.65 22.82
C ALA A 115 -15.65 -17.80 22.74
N ILE A 116 -16.34 -16.81 22.17
CA ILE A 116 -17.81 -16.86 21.95
C ILE A 116 -18.18 -17.99 20.99
N SER A 117 -17.47 -18.12 19.87
CA SER A 117 -17.71 -19.21 18.90
C SER A 117 -17.52 -20.60 19.54
N LEU A 118 -16.47 -20.80 20.34
CA LEU A 118 -16.21 -22.06 21.04
C LEU A 118 -17.22 -22.33 22.17
N ALA A 119 -17.72 -21.27 22.82
CA ALA A 119 -18.70 -21.36 23.90
C ALA A 119 -20.16 -21.50 23.40
N THR A 120 -20.39 -21.52 22.09
CA THR A 120 -21.72 -21.62 21.50
C THR A 120 -21.87 -22.96 20.77
N PRO A 121 -22.40 -24.02 21.43
CA PRO A 121 -22.48 -25.36 20.86
C PRO A 121 -23.32 -25.45 19.58
N CYS A 122 -24.35 -24.62 19.41
CA CYS A 122 -25.22 -24.65 18.22
C CYS A 122 -24.53 -24.17 16.93
N LEU A 123 -23.28 -23.70 17.01
CA LEU A 123 -22.47 -23.33 15.84
C LEU A 123 -21.63 -24.50 15.30
N TRP A 124 -21.59 -25.65 15.99
CA TRP A 124 -20.81 -26.83 15.60
C TRP A 124 -21.73 -28.02 15.33
#